data_AF-A0A7K0HRB4-F1
#
_entry.id   AF-A0A7K0HRB4-F1
#
_cell.length_a   1.000
_cell.length_b   1.000
_cell.length_c   1.000
_cell.angle_alpha   90.00
_cell.angle_beta   90.00
_cell.angle_gamma   90.00
#
_symmetry.space_group_name_H-M   'P 1'
#
loop_
_entity.id
_entity.type
_entity.pdbx_description
1 polymer ?
#
loop_
_entity_poly.entity_id
_entity_poly.type
_entity_poly.pdbx_seq_one_letter_code
_entity_poly.pdbx_strand_id
1 'polypeptide(L)'
;MNKEHKVSLFPSLYKYESEETTLEEIIILIRRRRWVREITAYRHAVAEGRKEEAVRLKRFLPGFTPSGVFRGGHRDDQVAAYSMVVGLDFDHVENLAVLIALFRSMPTTLALFVSPGGEGLKVFVRVDSGAEHH
;
A
#
# COMPACT_ATOMS: atom_id res chain seq x y z
N MET A 1 -0.24 12.76 -22.18
CA MET A 1 -1.00 11.52 -21.90
C MET A 1 -0.62 11.09 -20.50
N ASN A 2 -1.52 11.17 -19.52
CA ASN A 2 -1.22 10.65 -18.18
C ASN A 2 -1.02 9.14 -18.32
N LYS A 3 0.18 8.63 -18.04
CA LYS A 3 0.41 7.19 -17.97
C LYS A 3 -0.31 6.68 -16.73
N GLU A 4 -1.13 5.64 -16.89
CA GLU A 4 -1.72 4.92 -15.76
C GLU A 4 -0.61 4.25 -14.94
N HIS A 5 -0.63 4.44 -13.62
CA HIS A 5 0.30 3.78 -12.70
C HIS A 5 -0.22 2.37 -12.39
N LYS A 6 0.15 1.40 -13.22
CA LYS A 6 -0.27 0.00 -13.07
C LYS A 6 0.37 -0.67 -11.87
N VAL A 7 -0.36 -1.51 -11.15
CA VAL A 7 0.13 -2.19 -9.95
C VAL A 7 -0.39 -3.62 -9.92
N SER A 8 0.32 -4.50 -9.22
CA SER A 8 -0.21 -5.83 -8.86
C SER A 8 -0.92 -5.76 -7.52
N LEU A 9 -2.18 -6.19 -7.48
CA LEU A 9 -2.97 -6.40 -6.26
C LEU A 9 -2.94 -7.89 -5.90
N PHE A 10 -2.51 -8.19 -4.68
CA PHE A 10 -2.43 -9.54 -4.14
C PHE A 10 -3.55 -9.74 -3.11
N PRO A 11 -4.24 -10.90 -3.11
CA PRO A 11 -5.19 -11.26 -2.06
C PRO A 11 -4.55 -11.27 -0.67
N SER A 12 -3.27 -11.65 -0.61
CA SER A 12 -2.35 -11.38 0.49
C SER A 12 -0.91 -11.43 -0.02
N LEU A 13 0.03 -10.79 0.68
CA LEU A 13 1.46 -10.78 0.31
C LEU A 13 2.15 -12.16 0.41
N TYR A 14 1.43 -13.21 0.83
CA TYR A 14 1.94 -14.59 0.84
C TYR A 14 1.54 -15.38 -0.41
N LYS A 15 0.75 -14.80 -1.29
CA LYS A 15 0.34 -15.39 -2.57
C LYS A 15 1.24 -14.89 -3.69
N TYR A 16 1.44 -15.74 -4.69
CA TYR A 16 2.22 -15.40 -5.87
C TYR A 16 1.34 -14.82 -6.97
N GLU A 17 0.04 -15.16 -6.95
CA GLU A 17 -0.96 -14.68 -7.87
C GLU A 17 -1.37 -13.24 -7.51
N SER A 18 -1.41 -12.39 -8.53
CA SER A 18 -1.91 -11.03 -8.44
C SER A 18 -2.86 -10.69 -9.58
N GLU A 19 -3.69 -9.68 -9.34
CA GLU A 19 -4.50 -9.01 -10.33
C GLU A 19 -3.81 -7.71 -10.76
N GLU A 20 -3.70 -7.45 -12.06
CA GLU A 20 -3.25 -6.17 -12.56
C GLU A 20 -4.37 -5.13 -12.42
N THR A 21 -4.06 -3.99 -11.79
CA THR A 21 -4.97 -2.86 -11.63
C THR A 21 -4.18 -1.55 -11.67
N THR A 22 -4.76 -0.43 -11.23
CA THR A 22 -4.06 0.87 -11.12
C THR A 22 -3.98 1.34 -9.68
N LEU A 23 -2.97 2.17 -9.37
CA LEU A 23 -2.90 2.84 -8.07
C LEU A 23 -4.19 3.63 -7.79
N GLU A 24 -4.77 4.28 -8.79
CA GLU A 24 -6.03 5.01 -8.66
C GLU A 24 -7.18 4.11 -8.18
N GLU A 25 -7.35 2.94 -8.79
CA GLU A 25 -8.40 1.98 -8.39
C GLU A 25 -8.15 1.47 -6.96
N ILE A 26 -6.91 1.17 -6.59
CA ILE A 26 -6.57 0.82 -5.20
C ILE A 26 -7.01 1.92 -4.22
N ILE A 27 -6.73 3.19 -4.53
CA ILE A 27 -7.14 4.31 -3.67
C ILE A 27 -8.66 4.45 -3.64
N ILE A 28 -9.36 4.21 -4.75
CA ILE A 28 -10.84 4.19 -4.78
C ILE A 28 -11.38 3.09 -3.87
N LEU A 29 -10.83 1.87 -3.92
CA LEU A 29 -11.23 0.74 -3.06
C LEU A 29 -11.01 1.05 -1.58
N ILE A 30 -9.88 1.67 -1.23
CA ILE A 30 -9.59 2.12 0.14
C ILE A 30 -10.60 3.18 0.58
N ARG A 31 -10.87 4.19 -0.23
CA ARG A 31 -11.84 5.26 0.07
C ARG A 31 -13.26 4.73 0.24
N ARG A 32 -13.63 3.72 -0.58
CA ARG A 32 -14.91 3.00 -0.49
C ARG A 32 -14.96 2.00 0.66
N ARG A 33 -13.91 1.91 1.48
CA ARG A 33 -13.83 1.04 2.65
C ARG A 33 -14.02 -0.44 2.29
N ARG A 34 -13.49 -0.87 1.13
CA ARG A 34 -13.64 -2.23 0.59
C ARG A 34 -13.29 -3.33 1.62
N TRP A 35 -12.25 -3.11 2.42
CA TRP A 35 -11.72 -4.05 3.41
C TRP A 35 -12.01 -3.64 4.86
N VAL A 36 -13.07 -2.87 5.11
CA VAL A 36 -13.37 -2.36 6.45
C VAL A 36 -13.59 -3.46 7.48
N ARG A 37 -14.15 -4.60 7.09
CA ARG A 37 -14.42 -5.71 8.00
C ARG A 37 -13.11 -6.31 8.51
N GLU A 38 -12.18 -6.59 7.60
CA GLU A 38 -10.88 -7.17 7.87
C GLU A 38 -10.02 -6.22 8.70
N ILE A 39 -10.02 -4.93 8.35
CA ILE A 39 -9.30 -3.88 9.09
C ILE A 39 -9.89 -3.71 10.50
N THR A 40 -11.20 -3.75 10.64
CA THR A 40 -11.87 -3.62 11.96
C THR A 40 -11.54 -4.82 12.84
N ALA A 41 -11.61 -6.04 12.30
CA ALA A 41 -11.23 -7.25 13.04
C ALA A 41 -9.77 -7.21 13.50
N TYR A 42 -8.86 -6.78 12.61
CA TYR A 42 -7.45 -6.62 12.95
C TYR A 42 -7.25 -5.61 14.10
N ARG A 43 -7.85 -4.41 13.99
CA ARG A 43 -7.74 -3.37 15.02
C ARG A 43 -8.32 -3.80 16.36
N HIS A 44 -9.43 -4.55 16.35
CA HIS A 44 -10.02 -5.08 17.57
C HIS A 44 -9.10 -6.10 18.26
N ALA A 45 -8.51 -7.02 17.50
CA ALA A 45 -7.54 -7.97 18.05
C ALA A 45 -6.30 -7.28 18.64
N VAL A 46 -5.84 -6.19 18.01
CA VAL A 46 -4.75 -5.35 18.56
C VAL A 46 -5.17 -4.69 19.88
N ALA A 47 -6.35 -4.05 19.91
CA ALA A 47 -6.84 -3.33 21.08
C ALA A 47 -7.04 -4.26 22.31
N GLU A 48 -7.42 -5.51 22.08
CA GLU A 48 -7.59 -6.52 23.14
C GLU A 48 -6.29 -7.26 23.49
N GLY A 49 -5.16 -6.93 22.86
CA GLY A 49 -3.88 -7.61 23.11
C GLY A 49 -3.81 -9.04 22.59
N ARG A 50 -4.71 -9.47 21.70
CA ARG A 50 -4.73 -10.81 21.07
C ARG A 50 -3.65 -10.92 19.97
N LYS A 51 -2.38 -10.93 20.39
CA LYS A 51 -1.20 -10.81 19.50
C LYS A 51 -1.18 -11.82 18.35
N GLU A 52 -1.38 -13.11 18.61
CA GLU A 52 -1.33 -14.14 17.57
C GLU A 52 -2.42 -13.97 16.52
N GLU A 53 -3.63 -13.62 16.95
CA GLU A 53 -4.75 -13.35 16.07
C GLU A 53 -4.53 -12.07 15.27
N ALA A 54 -4.03 -11.00 15.88
CA ALA A 54 -3.70 -9.77 15.19
C ALA A 54 -2.65 -10.01 14.09
N VAL A 55 -1.61 -10.81 14.38
CA VAL A 55 -0.62 -11.22 13.37
C VAL A 55 -1.29 -12.01 12.25
N ARG A 56 -2.11 -13.01 12.58
CA ARG A 56 -2.83 -13.81 11.57
C ARG A 56 -3.72 -12.93 10.69
N LEU A 57 -4.54 -12.06 11.26
CA LEU A 57 -5.43 -11.17 10.53
C LEU A 57 -4.65 -10.22 9.61
N LYS A 58 -3.56 -9.61 10.11
CA LYS A 58 -2.69 -8.75 9.30
C LYS A 58 -2.11 -9.48 8.10
N ARG A 59 -1.74 -10.75 8.25
CA ARG A 59 -1.19 -11.59 7.16
C ARG A 59 -2.18 -11.86 6.03
N PHE A 60 -3.49 -11.84 6.30
CA PHE A 60 -4.54 -12.06 5.31
C PHE A 60 -5.09 -10.77 4.71
N LEU A 61 -4.56 -9.60 5.09
CA LEU A 61 -4.90 -8.37 4.41
C LEU A 61 -4.34 -8.38 2.98
N PRO A 62 -5.08 -7.83 2.02
CA PRO A 62 -4.56 -7.63 0.67
C PRO A 62 -3.39 -6.65 0.69
N GLY A 63 -2.47 -6.86 -0.24
CA GLY A 63 -1.32 -5.99 -0.46
C GLY A 63 -1.20 -5.66 -1.93
N PHE A 64 -0.49 -4.59 -2.26
CA PHE A 64 -0.21 -4.25 -3.65
C PHE A 64 1.21 -3.72 -3.79
N THR A 65 1.76 -3.79 -5.00
CA THR A 65 3.11 -3.31 -5.34
C THR A 65 3.02 -1.95 -6.03
N PRO A 66 3.28 -0.83 -5.34
CA PRO A 66 3.17 0.50 -5.95
C PRO A 66 4.14 0.67 -7.12
N SER A 67 5.31 0.03 -7.02
CA SER A 67 6.40 0.12 -7.97
C SER A 67 6.09 -0.48 -9.33
N GLY A 68 5.07 -1.33 -9.47
CA GLY A 68 4.76 -1.91 -10.77
C GLY A 68 3.89 -3.14 -10.76
N VAL A 69 3.79 -3.73 -11.94
CA VAL A 69 3.18 -5.04 -12.18
C VAL A 69 4.26 -6.10 -12.03
N PHE A 70 3.96 -7.16 -11.28
CA PHE A 70 4.86 -8.29 -11.03
C PHE A 70 4.23 -9.60 -11.48
N ARG A 71 5.06 -10.57 -11.88
CA ARG A 71 4.60 -11.91 -12.32
C ARG A 71 5.31 -13.01 -11.53
N GLY A 72 4.52 -13.87 -10.88
CA GLY A 72 5.02 -14.99 -10.09
C GLY A 72 5.47 -14.63 -8.68
N GLY A 73 5.05 -13.49 -8.14
CA GLY A 73 5.45 -12.97 -6.83
C GLY A 73 5.62 -11.45 -6.87
N HIS A 74 6.43 -10.92 -5.95
CA HIS A 74 6.68 -9.48 -5.78
C HIS A 74 8.15 -9.18 -5.47
N ARG A 75 9.07 -10.05 -5.92
CA ARG A 75 10.51 -9.81 -5.83
C ARG A 75 11.00 -8.95 -6.98
N ASP A 76 12.15 -8.31 -6.81
CA ASP A 76 12.73 -7.39 -7.79
C ASP A 76 12.97 -8.04 -9.17
N ASP A 77 13.36 -9.32 -9.20
CA ASP A 77 13.55 -10.11 -10.43
C ASP A 77 12.25 -10.45 -11.17
N GLN A 78 11.09 -10.06 -10.62
CA GLN A 78 9.76 -10.42 -11.10
C GLN A 78 8.96 -9.22 -11.62
N VAL A 79 9.57 -8.04 -11.70
CA VAL A 79 8.96 -6.83 -12.25
C VAL A 79 8.70 -7.04 -13.75
N ALA A 80 7.43 -6.98 -14.14
CA ALA A 80 7.00 -7.04 -15.54
C ALA A 80 6.82 -5.65 -16.16
N ALA A 81 6.42 -4.66 -15.35
CA ALA A 81 6.31 -3.27 -15.78
C ALA A 81 6.52 -2.34 -14.58
N TYR A 82 7.48 -1.42 -14.68
CA TYR A 82 7.75 -0.41 -13.65
C TYR A 82 6.81 0.80 -13.80
N SER A 83 6.25 1.24 -12.68
CA SER A 83 5.22 2.30 -12.64
C SER A 83 5.73 3.67 -12.22
N MET A 84 7.04 3.79 -11.92
CA MET A 84 7.67 5.02 -11.46
C MET A 84 6.97 5.60 -10.21
N VAL A 85 6.56 4.71 -9.31
CA VAL A 85 5.97 5.07 -8.01
C VAL A 85 6.75 4.39 -6.90
N VAL A 86 7.21 5.19 -5.94
CA VAL A 86 7.83 4.71 -4.70
C VAL A 86 6.77 4.71 -3.59
N GLY A 87 6.66 3.58 -2.90
CA GLY A 87 5.85 3.46 -1.68
C GLY A 87 6.71 3.77 -0.46
N LEU A 88 6.35 4.81 0.29
CA LEU A 88 6.96 5.15 1.58
C LEU A 88 6.06 4.60 2.69
N ASP A 89 6.64 3.83 3.60
CA ASP A 89 5.95 3.23 4.74
C ASP A 89 6.46 3.83 6.05
N PHE A 90 5.59 4.55 6.74
CA PHE A 90 5.89 5.17 8.03
C PHE A 90 5.12 4.44 9.12
N ASP A 91 5.84 3.77 10.02
CA ASP A 91 5.27 3.13 11.20
C ASP A 91 5.31 4.08 12.42
N HIS A 92 4.32 3.97 13.30
CA HIS A 92 4.23 4.69 14.58
C HIS A 92 4.57 6.19 14.49
N VAL A 93 3.84 6.91 13.65
CA VAL A 93 4.06 8.34 13.42
C VAL A 93 3.53 9.16 14.61
N GLU A 94 4.43 9.84 15.33
CA GLU A 94 4.07 10.66 16.50
C GLU A 94 3.02 11.74 16.16
N ASN A 95 3.19 12.44 15.04
CA ASN A 95 2.27 13.48 14.58
C ASN A 95 1.79 13.22 13.15
N LEU A 96 0.82 12.32 13.05
CA LEU A 96 0.23 11.91 11.78
C LEU A 96 -0.38 13.08 11.00
N ALA A 97 -0.96 14.08 11.68
CA ALA A 97 -1.60 15.22 11.03
C ALA A 97 -0.59 16.10 10.29
N VAL A 98 0.57 16.37 10.91
CA VAL A 98 1.66 17.14 10.30
C VAL A 98 2.26 16.40 9.12
N LEU A 99 2.51 15.09 9.25
CA LEU A 99 3.07 14.29 8.15
C LEU A 99 2.11 14.22 6.95
N ILE A 100 0.80 14.08 7.21
CA ILE A 100 -0.22 14.15 6.17
C ILE A 100 -0.21 15.52 5.47
N ALA A 101 -0.15 16.62 6.23
CA ALA A 101 -0.13 17.96 5.66
C ALA A 101 1.11 18.19 4.77
N LEU A 102 2.27 17.73 5.22
CA LEU A 102 3.52 17.79 4.46
C LEU A 102 3.38 17.08 3.11
N PHE A 103 3.02 15.80 3.10
CA PHE A 103 2.91 15.04 1.85
C PHE A 103 1.79 15.54 0.94
N ARG A 104 0.68 16.06 1.48
CA ARG A 104 -0.37 16.69 0.65
C ARG A 104 0.10 17.95 -0.07
N SER A 105 1.15 18.62 0.44
CA SER A 105 1.72 19.81 -0.20
C SER A 105 2.74 19.48 -1.29
N MET A 106 3.20 18.22 -1.38
CA MET A 106 4.24 17.81 -2.33
C MET A 106 3.65 17.51 -3.71
N PRO A 107 4.12 18.16 -4.80
CA PRO A 107 3.61 17.92 -6.16
C PRO A 107 3.82 16.50 -6.69
N THR A 108 4.73 15.74 -6.08
CA THR A 108 5.05 14.37 -6.45
C THR A 108 4.21 13.34 -5.71
N THR A 109 3.50 13.72 -4.64
CA THR A 109 2.63 12.79 -3.91
C THR A 109 1.37 12.51 -4.72
N LEU A 110 1.21 11.24 -5.10
CA LEU A 110 0.05 10.75 -5.86
C LEU A 110 -1.11 10.41 -4.92
N ALA A 111 -0.80 9.75 -3.80
CA ALA A 111 -1.78 9.34 -2.81
C ALA A 111 -1.12 9.07 -1.45
N LEU A 112 -1.93 9.10 -0.40
CA LEU A 112 -1.55 8.64 0.93
C LEU A 112 -2.78 8.11 1.68
N PHE A 113 -2.56 7.18 2.61
CA PHE A 113 -3.60 6.72 3.52
C PHE A 113 -3.02 6.25 4.85
N VAL A 114 -3.83 6.34 5.90
CA VAL A 114 -3.47 5.82 7.23
C VAL A 114 -3.39 4.30 7.19
N SER A 115 -2.30 3.73 7.67
CA SER A 115 -2.03 2.30 7.60
C SER A 115 -3.12 1.46 8.29
N PRO A 116 -3.23 0.16 7.99
CA PRO A 116 -4.21 -0.73 8.63
C PRO A 116 -4.24 -0.64 10.17
N GLY A 117 -3.07 -0.45 10.80
CA GLY A 117 -2.94 -0.31 12.26
C GLY A 117 -3.51 0.98 12.83
N GLY A 118 -3.67 2.02 12.03
CA GLY A 118 -4.20 3.32 12.46
C GLY A 118 -3.16 4.33 12.93
N GLU A 119 -1.92 3.90 13.16
CA GLU A 119 -0.83 4.73 13.70
C GLU A 119 0.26 5.08 12.68
N GLY A 120 0.21 4.48 11.50
CA GLY A 120 1.18 4.71 10.44
C GLY A 120 0.59 5.44 9.23
N LEU A 121 1.46 5.85 8.31
CA LEU A 121 1.10 6.48 7.05
C LEU A 121 1.76 5.75 5.90
N LYS A 122 0.98 5.39 4.87
CA LYS A 122 1.49 4.95 3.58
C LYS A 122 1.38 6.09 2.59
N VAL A 123 2.46 6.39 1.88
CA VAL A 123 2.54 7.48 0.90
C VAL A 123 3.08 6.93 -0.42
N PHE A 124 2.50 7.36 -1.54
CA PHE A 124 2.92 6.96 -2.87
C PHE A 124 3.37 8.18 -3.64
N VAL A 125 4.64 8.20 -4.03
CA VAL A 125 5.27 9.34 -4.69
C VAL A 125 5.70 8.96 -6.10
N ARG A 126 5.44 9.84 -7.06
CA ARG A 126 5.95 9.71 -8.42
C ARG A 126 7.43 10.04 -8.46
N VAL A 127 8.21 9.21 -9.16
CA VAL A 127 9.61 9.44 -9.48
C VAL A 127 9.81 9.55 -10.98
N ASP A 128 10.98 10.00 -11.41
CA ASP A 128 11.43 10.08 -12.80
C ASP A 128 12.65 9.19 -13.09
N SER A 129 13.10 8.42 -12.09
CA SER A 129 14.18 7.44 -12.22
C SER A 129 13.69 6.13 -12.85
N GLY A 130 14.62 5.39 -13.46
CA GLY A 130 14.39 4.03 -13.94
C GLY A 130 14.31 3.00 -12.81
N ALA A 131 13.92 1.78 -13.14
CA ALA A 131 13.76 0.68 -12.18
C ALA A 131 15.08 0.28 -11.50
N GLU A 132 16.20 0.51 -12.16
CA GLU A 132 17.57 0.31 -11.65
C GLU A 132 17.96 1.22 -10.48
N HIS A 133 17.14 2.24 -10.21
CA HIS A 133 17.32 3.21 -9.14
C HIS A 133 16.14 3.20 -8.13
N HIS A 134 15.33 2.13 -8.13
CA HIS A 134 14.23 1.96 -7.19
C HIS A 134 14.71 1.63 -5.77
#